data_AF-A0A8S3F7T9-F1
#
_entry.id   AF-A0A8S3F7T9-F1
#
_cell.length_a   1.000
_cell.length_b   1.000
_cell.length_c   1.000
_cell.angle_alpha   90.00
_cell.angle_beta   90.00
_cell.angle_gamma   90.00
#
_symmetry.space_group_name_H-M   'P 1'
#
loop_
_entity.id
_entity.type
_entity.pdbx_description
1 polymer ?
#
loop_
_entity_poly.entity_id
_entity_poly.type
_entity_poly.pdbx_seq_one_letter_code
_entity_poly.pdbx_strand_id
1 'polypeptide(L)'
;YIKSLVECSNSQPYLIALIDSISIYFDTIQTNTELACQFSSGDTRDLLRFIIFSAEIIYIKISHKKAYLSWNLIESFCRCLTKTIHNPTSIIYQLFSAPDQIISCCTLAKTILAIFEYLFQRNGLIIKCKQKNQGLKSYLNLIEPDTRPFTHLLLTSFNDLNRLYELTKEINSIPYFYRHDLRRIAILLFRLPIFNSFIRIPKQFWEQNQHDIKLQFGSTDYCLSSFPADLLQHSEIMADYTERISLVGWLSRTQFQEIWVSFLASMNPTNQNNDDHEQMTNNLTKEEILETNATQ
;
A
#
# COMPACT_ATOMS: atom_id res chain seq x y z
N TYR A 1 15.25 -7.05 23.47
CA TYR A 1 14.77 -7.30 22.10
C TYR A 1 15.79 -6.90 21.04
N ILE A 2 16.01 -5.60 20.78
CA ILE A 2 16.92 -5.14 19.71
C ILE A 2 18.35 -5.69 19.86
N LYS A 3 18.89 -5.72 21.08
CA LYS A 3 20.21 -6.31 21.36
C LYS A 3 20.29 -7.79 20.97
N SER A 4 19.28 -8.58 21.33
CA SER A 4 19.16 -9.99 20.96
C SER A 4 19.02 -10.19 19.45
N LEU A 5 18.26 -9.32 18.77
CA LEU A 5 18.16 -9.34 17.30
C LEU A 5 19.51 -9.06 16.63
N VAL A 6 20.27 -8.09 17.15
CA VAL A 6 21.62 -7.78 16.64
C VAL A 6 22.57 -8.95 16.85
N GLU A 7 22.49 -9.65 17.98
CA GLU A 7 23.27 -10.87 18.25
C GLU A 7 22.91 -12.00 17.28
N CYS A 8 21.62 -12.26 17.03
CA CYS A 8 21.16 -13.21 16.01
C CYS A 8 21.55 -12.80 14.58
N SER A 9 21.67 -11.50 14.32
CA SER A 9 22.04 -10.98 13.02
C SER A 9 23.44 -11.42 12.56
N ASN A 10 24.30 -11.83 13.51
CA ASN A 10 25.67 -12.25 13.22
C ASN A 10 25.74 -13.62 12.52
N SER A 11 24.72 -14.48 12.64
CA SER A 11 24.66 -15.80 12.00
C SER A 11 24.02 -15.78 10.60
N GLN A 12 24.46 -14.86 9.73
CA GLN A 12 23.97 -14.69 8.35
C GLN A 12 23.82 -15.96 7.51
N PRO A 13 24.80 -16.88 7.44
CA PRO A 13 24.72 -18.02 6.52
C PRO A 13 23.58 -18.98 6.86
N TYR A 14 23.31 -19.17 8.16
CA TYR A 14 22.20 -20.01 8.62
C TYR A 14 20.84 -19.41 8.26
N LEU A 15 20.70 -18.08 8.43
CA LEU A 15 19.49 -17.38 8.05
C LEU A 15 19.21 -17.49 6.54
N ILE A 16 20.24 -17.33 5.71
CA ILE A 16 20.12 -17.48 4.25
C ILE A 16 19.68 -18.90 3.90
N ALA A 17 20.33 -19.92 4.46
CA ALA A 17 20.00 -21.32 4.20
C ALA A 17 18.55 -21.68 4.59
N LEU A 18 18.05 -21.13 5.70
CA LEU A 18 16.65 -21.31 6.13
C LEU A 18 15.66 -20.57 5.24
N ILE A 19 15.97 -19.35 4.81
CA ILE A 19 15.10 -18.60 3.90
C ILE A 19 15.02 -19.31 2.55
N ASP A 20 16.15 -19.83 2.06
CA ASP A 20 16.22 -20.56 0.79
C ASP A 20 15.48 -21.89 0.85
N SER A 21 15.57 -22.63 1.95
CA SER A 21 14.83 -23.89 2.11
C SER A 21 13.31 -23.66 2.07
N ILE A 22 12.83 -22.59 2.71
CA ILE A 22 11.42 -22.18 2.65
C ILE A 22 11.03 -21.82 1.21
N SER A 23 11.87 -21.06 0.50
CA SER A 23 11.61 -20.69 -0.89
C SER A 23 11.50 -21.92 -1.80
N ILE A 24 12.45 -22.87 -1.68
CA ILE A 24 12.45 -24.12 -2.44
C ILE A 24 11.19 -24.93 -2.13
N TYR A 25 10.81 -25.00 -0.87
CA TYR A 25 9.62 -25.71 -0.45
C TYR A 25 8.35 -25.13 -1.10
N PHE A 26 8.16 -23.80 -1.11
CA PHE A 26 7.02 -23.18 -1.80
C PHE A 26 7.04 -23.36 -3.31
N ASP A 27 8.23 -23.41 -3.93
CA ASP A 27 8.37 -23.76 -5.34
C ASP A 27 7.92 -25.20 -5.60
N THR A 28 8.30 -26.15 -4.73
CA THR A 28 7.91 -27.55 -4.89
C THR A 28 6.40 -27.77 -4.72
N ILE A 29 5.74 -27.07 -3.78
CA ILE A 29 4.28 -27.14 -3.64
C ILE A 29 3.59 -26.61 -4.89
N GLN A 30 4.08 -25.51 -5.47
CA GLN A 30 3.46 -24.92 -6.64
C GLN A 30 3.52 -25.88 -7.85
N THR A 31 4.57 -26.69 -7.95
CA THR A 31 4.73 -27.68 -9.02
C THR A 31 4.03 -29.01 -8.75
N ASN A 32 3.99 -29.45 -7.49
CA ASN A 32 3.51 -30.77 -7.09
C ASN A 32 2.51 -30.65 -5.94
N THR A 33 1.24 -30.37 -6.28
CA THR A 33 0.15 -30.21 -5.30
C THR A 33 -0.12 -31.47 -4.48
N GLU A 34 0.26 -32.65 -4.99
CA GLU A 34 0.12 -33.95 -4.31
C GLU A 34 1.13 -34.14 -3.15
N LEU A 35 2.26 -33.42 -3.18
CA LEU A 35 3.29 -33.45 -2.14
C LEU A 35 3.12 -32.34 -1.10
N ALA A 36 2.04 -31.54 -1.20
CA ALA A 36 1.75 -30.50 -0.24
C ALA A 36 1.41 -31.14 1.11
N CYS A 37 2.43 -31.31 1.97
CA CYS A 37 2.21 -31.60 3.37
C CYS A 37 1.27 -30.52 3.92
N GLN A 38 0.11 -30.94 4.41
CA GLN A 38 -0.82 -30.03 5.08
C GLN A 38 -0.11 -29.51 6.34
N PHE A 39 0.34 -28.26 6.31
CA PHE A 39 0.82 -27.62 7.53
C PHE A 39 -0.30 -27.59 8.55
N SER A 40 0.03 -27.82 9.81
CA SER A 40 -0.88 -27.44 10.87
C SER A 40 -1.06 -25.91 10.87
N SER A 41 -2.20 -25.44 11.38
CA SER A 41 -2.43 -24.00 11.53
C SER A 41 -1.41 -23.32 12.44
N GLY A 42 -0.72 -24.07 13.32
CA GLY A 42 0.40 -23.60 14.13
C GLY A 42 1.66 -23.34 13.30
N ASP A 43 2.06 -24.30 12.48
CA ASP A 43 3.30 -24.21 11.69
C ASP A 43 3.27 -23.04 10.70
N THR A 44 2.09 -22.74 10.13
CA THR A 44 1.91 -21.61 9.22
C THR A 44 2.08 -20.25 9.90
N ARG A 45 1.68 -20.12 11.17
CA ARG A 45 1.89 -18.89 11.96
C ARG A 45 3.36 -18.72 12.33
N ASP A 46 4.07 -19.82 12.61
CA ASP A 46 5.49 -19.76 12.94
C ASP A 46 6.34 -19.45 11.69
N LEU A 47 5.94 -19.95 10.52
CA LEU A 47 6.52 -19.53 9.23
C LEU A 47 6.32 -18.03 8.99
N LEU A 48 5.12 -17.49 9.25
CA LEU A 48 4.85 -16.06 9.14
C LEU A 48 5.75 -15.25 10.08
N ARG A 49 5.84 -15.66 11.36
CA ARG A 49 6.74 -15.05 12.35
C ARG A 49 8.20 -15.10 11.90
N PHE A 50 8.63 -16.20 11.31
CA PHE A 50 10.00 -16.34 10.79
C PHE A 50 10.27 -15.39 9.62
N ILE A 51 9.32 -15.20 8.70
CA ILE A 51 9.43 -14.23 7.60
C ILE A 51 9.55 -12.81 8.16
N ILE A 52 8.71 -12.44 9.13
CA ILE A 52 8.76 -11.11 9.77
C ILE A 52 10.08 -10.93 10.52
N PHE A 53 10.53 -11.94 11.26
CA PHE A 53 11.82 -11.93 11.95
C PHE A 53 12.98 -11.71 10.97
N SER A 54 12.96 -12.39 9.82
CA SER A 54 13.95 -12.19 8.75
C SER A 54 13.92 -10.76 8.21
N ALA A 55 12.72 -10.20 8.04
CA ALA A 55 12.53 -8.81 7.63
C ALA A 55 13.13 -7.83 8.65
N GLU A 56 12.85 -8.02 9.94
CA GLU A 56 13.36 -7.17 11.03
C GLU A 56 14.89 -7.21 11.11
N ILE A 57 15.51 -8.39 10.95
CA ILE A 57 16.98 -8.50 10.88
C ILE A 57 17.54 -7.67 9.74
N ILE A 58 16.93 -7.74 8.55
CA ILE A 58 17.37 -6.98 7.38
C ILE A 58 17.23 -5.48 7.65
N TYR A 59 16.08 -5.05 8.18
CA TYR A 59 15.83 -3.64 8.50
C TYR A 59 16.83 -3.09 9.54
N ILE A 60 17.10 -3.84 10.60
CA ILE A 60 18.08 -3.44 11.63
C ILE A 60 19.48 -3.29 11.00
N LYS A 61 19.89 -4.22 10.14
CA LYS A 61 21.19 -4.13 9.45
C LYS A 61 21.31 -2.91 8.56
N ILE A 62 20.26 -2.61 7.78
CA ILE A 62 20.22 -1.41 6.93
C ILE A 62 20.29 -0.15 7.80
N SER A 63 19.50 -0.09 8.87
CA SER A 63 19.41 1.07 9.76
C SER A 63 20.72 1.36 10.49
N HIS A 64 21.42 0.33 10.97
CA HIS A 64 22.64 0.52 11.75
C HIS A 64 23.86 0.93 10.92
N LYS A 65 23.80 0.96 9.57
CA LYS A 65 24.85 1.43 8.63
C LYS A 65 26.28 0.88 8.84
N LYS A 66 26.48 -0.04 9.79
CA LYS A 66 27.79 -0.51 10.27
C LYS A 66 28.12 -1.92 9.82
N ALA A 67 27.15 -2.71 9.36
CA ALA A 67 27.35 -4.10 8.97
C ALA A 67 27.23 -4.25 7.44
N TYR A 68 28.13 -5.04 6.85
CA TYR A 68 28.00 -5.48 5.46
C TYR A 68 26.72 -6.30 5.31
N LEU A 69 25.73 -5.74 4.62
CA LEU A 69 24.55 -6.50 4.22
C LEU A 69 24.94 -7.36 3.03
N SER A 70 24.95 -8.69 3.23
CA SER A 70 25.17 -9.62 2.14
C SER A 70 24.01 -9.50 1.15
N TRP A 71 24.34 -9.28 -0.12
CA TRP A 71 23.34 -9.19 -1.18
C TRP A 71 22.47 -10.47 -1.25
N ASN A 72 23.12 -11.62 -1.09
CA ASN A 72 22.46 -12.93 -1.05
C ASN A 72 21.32 -12.98 -0.02
N LEU A 73 21.43 -12.28 1.11
CA LEU A 73 20.35 -12.24 2.10
C LEU A 73 19.13 -11.47 1.59
N ILE A 74 19.34 -10.32 0.94
CA ILE A 74 18.25 -9.53 0.34
C ILE A 74 17.59 -10.36 -0.76
N GLU A 75 18.37 -10.93 -1.67
CA GLU A 75 17.87 -11.72 -2.79
C GLU A 75 17.06 -12.94 -2.31
N SER A 76 17.61 -13.71 -1.36
CA SER A 76 16.93 -14.88 -0.78
C SER A 76 15.62 -14.48 -0.10
N PHE A 77 15.64 -13.39 0.67
CA PHE A 77 14.45 -12.87 1.34
C PHE A 77 13.39 -12.38 0.34
N CYS A 78 13.81 -11.60 -0.67
CA CYS A 78 12.96 -11.12 -1.74
C CYS A 78 12.30 -12.27 -2.51
N ARG A 79 13.08 -13.30 -2.84
CA ARG A 79 12.59 -14.51 -3.50
C ARG A 79 11.59 -15.26 -2.62
N CYS A 80 11.92 -15.50 -1.35
CA CYS A 80 11.03 -16.16 -0.40
C CYS A 80 9.70 -15.40 -0.21
N LEU A 81 9.74 -14.08 -0.03
CA LEU A 81 8.54 -13.23 0.04
C LEU A 81 7.70 -13.33 -1.23
N THR A 82 8.35 -13.28 -2.38
CA THR A 82 7.65 -13.38 -3.66
C THR A 82 6.92 -14.72 -3.76
N LYS A 83 7.56 -15.83 -3.42
CA LYS A 83 6.95 -17.16 -3.51
C LYS A 83 5.85 -17.38 -2.48
N THR A 84 6.02 -16.86 -1.27
CA THR A 84 5.02 -17.00 -0.19
C THR A 84 3.75 -16.18 -0.44
N ILE A 85 3.88 -14.97 -1.00
CA ILE A 85 2.77 -14.02 -1.21
C ILE A 85 2.12 -14.16 -2.60
N HIS A 86 2.85 -14.63 -3.62
CA HIS A 86 2.34 -14.66 -5.00
C HIS A 86 1.09 -15.53 -5.20
N ASN A 87 0.93 -16.59 -4.41
CA ASN A 87 -0.23 -17.47 -4.51
C ASN A 87 -1.34 -16.96 -3.56
N PRO A 88 -2.47 -16.43 -4.07
CA PRO A 88 -3.57 -15.95 -3.22
C PRO A 88 -4.28 -17.08 -2.45
N THR A 89 -4.10 -18.33 -2.91
CA THR A 89 -4.55 -19.55 -2.24
C THR A 89 -3.58 -20.04 -1.17
N SER A 90 -2.39 -19.42 -1.06
CA SER A 90 -1.44 -19.74 0.01
C SER A 90 -2.05 -19.36 1.35
N ILE A 91 -1.98 -20.29 2.31
CA ILE A 91 -2.43 -20.06 3.69
C ILE A 91 -1.69 -18.86 4.29
N ILE A 92 -0.44 -18.60 3.88
CA ILE A 92 0.34 -17.45 4.34
C ILE A 92 -0.27 -16.13 3.84
N TYR A 93 -0.70 -16.05 2.58
CA TYR A 93 -1.39 -14.86 2.06
C TYR A 93 -2.70 -14.61 2.80
N GLN A 94 -3.46 -15.67 3.08
CA GLN A 94 -4.69 -15.59 3.87
C GLN A 94 -4.43 -15.12 5.30
N LEU A 95 -3.32 -15.55 5.92
CA LEU A 95 -2.90 -15.07 7.24
C LEU A 95 -2.49 -13.59 7.21
N PHE A 96 -1.79 -13.13 6.16
CA PHE A 96 -1.49 -11.69 5.98
C PHE A 96 -2.76 -10.85 5.74
N SER A 97 -3.79 -11.44 5.14
CA SER A 97 -5.09 -10.80 4.96
C SER A 97 -5.90 -10.73 6.27
N ALA A 98 -5.51 -11.45 7.32
CA ALA A 98 -6.22 -11.44 8.58
C ALA A 98 -6.01 -10.12 9.34
N PRO A 99 -7.03 -9.60 10.04
CA PRO A 99 -6.94 -8.32 10.76
C PRO A 99 -5.94 -8.36 11.93
N ASP A 100 -5.56 -9.54 12.40
CA ASP A 100 -4.59 -9.70 13.50
C ASP A 100 -3.14 -9.40 13.09
N GLN A 101 -2.84 -9.32 11.79
CA GLN A 101 -1.48 -9.23 11.26
C GLN A 101 -1.09 -7.83 10.77
N ILE A 102 -1.78 -6.77 11.23
CA ILE A 102 -1.50 -5.38 10.83
C ILE A 102 -0.05 -5.00 11.10
N ILE A 103 0.46 -5.30 12.30
CA ILE A 103 1.85 -4.98 12.70
C ILE A 103 2.83 -5.68 11.75
N SER A 104 2.58 -6.95 11.45
CA SER A 104 3.38 -7.76 10.54
C SER A 104 3.46 -7.15 9.14
N CYS A 105 2.32 -6.74 8.58
CA CYS A 105 2.23 -6.06 7.28
C CYS A 105 2.98 -4.72 7.29
N CYS A 106 2.81 -3.91 8.34
CA CYS A 106 3.47 -2.61 8.48
C CYS A 106 5.00 -2.75 8.60
N THR A 107 5.47 -3.70 9.41
CA THR A 107 6.90 -4.03 9.52
C THR A 107 7.45 -4.46 8.17
N LEU A 108 6.75 -5.35 7.46
CA LEU A 108 7.14 -5.79 6.13
C LEU A 108 7.24 -4.62 5.15
N ALA A 109 6.25 -3.73 5.10
CA ALA A 109 6.26 -2.54 4.25
C ALA A 109 7.47 -1.64 4.52
N LYS A 110 7.76 -1.39 5.80
CA LYS A 110 8.91 -0.59 6.21
C LYS A 110 10.25 -1.24 5.83
N THR A 111 10.35 -2.56 5.94
CA THR A 111 11.57 -3.30 5.58
C THR A 111 11.82 -3.26 4.08
N ILE A 112 10.77 -3.42 3.25
CA ILE A 112 10.86 -3.35 1.79
C ILE A 112 11.25 -1.94 1.36
N LEU A 113 10.64 -0.90 1.95
CA LEU A 113 11.04 0.48 1.69
C LEU A 113 12.52 0.71 2.03
N ALA A 114 12.99 0.23 3.18
CA ALA A 114 14.39 0.36 3.56
C ALA A 114 15.34 -0.36 2.59
N ILE A 115 14.96 -1.51 2.04
CA ILE A 115 15.73 -2.23 1.00
C ILE A 115 15.81 -1.37 -0.28
N PHE A 116 14.67 -0.81 -0.73
CA PHE A 116 14.64 0.08 -1.89
C PHE A 116 15.54 1.29 -1.67
N GLU A 117 15.38 2.00 -0.55
CA GLU A 117 16.18 3.17 -0.24
C GLU A 117 17.68 2.86 -0.15
N TYR A 118 18.06 1.72 0.44
CA TYR A 118 19.45 1.26 0.47
C TYR A 118 20.02 1.05 -0.94
N LEU A 119 19.25 0.44 -1.84
CA LEU A 119 19.69 0.19 -3.22
C LEU A 119 19.79 1.46 -4.06
N PHE A 120 18.81 2.35 -3.94
CA PHE A 120 18.86 3.67 -4.59
C PHE A 120 20.03 4.52 -4.06
N GLN A 121 20.29 4.49 -2.74
CA GLN A 121 21.45 5.16 -2.14
C GLN A 121 22.77 4.62 -2.67
N ARG A 122 22.91 3.30 -2.76
CA ARG A 122 24.14 2.65 -3.22
C ARG A 122 24.43 2.92 -4.71
N ASN A 123 23.39 3.07 -5.53
CA ASN A 123 23.53 3.38 -6.96
C ASN A 123 23.72 4.89 -7.23
N GLY A 124 23.86 5.73 -6.19
CA GLY A 124 24.06 7.18 -6.33
C GLY A 124 22.80 7.95 -6.71
N LEU A 125 21.63 7.31 -6.72
CA LEU A 125 20.35 7.86 -7.16
C LEU A 125 19.50 8.35 -5.98
N ILE A 126 20.11 8.99 -4.99
CA ILE A 126 19.34 9.54 -3.87
C ILE A 126 18.47 10.68 -4.39
N ILE A 127 17.24 10.35 -4.77
CA ILE A 127 16.12 11.27 -4.72
C ILE A 127 15.95 11.56 -3.23
N LYS A 128 16.64 12.59 -2.74
CA LYS A 128 16.27 13.25 -1.49
C LYS A 128 14.88 13.81 -1.72
N CYS A 129 13.84 13.00 -1.58
CA CYS A 129 12.51 13.54 -1.44
C CYS A 129 12.55 14.30 -0.13
N LYS A 130 12.57 15.62 -0.24
CA LYS A 130 12.20 16.54 0.83
C LYS A 130 10.73 16.33 1.18
N GLN A 131 10.32 15.14 1.61
CA GLN A 131 9.09 15.02 2.35
C GLN A 131 9.42 15.52 3.75
N LYS A 132 9.25 16.83 3.93
CA LYS A 132 8.99 17.39 5.25
C LYS A 132 7.90 16.50 5.87
N ASN A 133 7.99 16.30 7.19
CA ASN A 133 7.04 15.57 8.03
C ASN A 133 5.59 16.12 8.03
N GLN A 134 5.15 16.79 6.97
CA GLN A 134 3.80 17.28 6.73
C GLN A 134 2.82 16.15 6.36
N GLY A 135 3.30 15.01 5.84
CA GLY A 135 2.46 13.92 5.34
C GLY A 135 1.47 13.33 6.36
N LEU A 136 1.91 13.04 7.60
CA LEU A 136 1.03 12.42 8.61
C LEU A 136 -0.16 13.32 8.98
N LYS A 137 0.07 14.64 9.08
CA LYS A 137 -0.97 15.62 9.41
C LYS A 137 -1.98 15.76 8.28
N SER A 138 -1.52 15.68 7.02
CA SER A 138 -2.40 15.68 5.86
C SER A 138 -3.36 14.49 5.86
N TYR A 139 -2.86 13.27 6.13
CA TYR A 139 -3.72 12.08 6.21
C TYR A 139 -4.74 12.16 7.34
N LEU A 140 -4.34 12.65 8.52
CA LEU A 140 -5.21 12.76 9.70
C LEU A 140 -6.39 13.73 9.51
N ASN A 141 -6.23 14.75 8.65
CA ASN A 141 -7.31 15.70 8.39
C ASN A 141 -8.35 15.16 7.40
N LEU A 142 -7.93 14.25 6.52
CA LEU A 142 -8.72 13.69 5.42
C LEU A 142 -9.36 12.33 5.75
N ILE A 143 -8.98 11.72 6.86
CA ILE A 143 -9.56 10.45 7.34
C ILE A 143 -10.33 10.73 8.62
N GLU A 144 -11.52 10.15 8.75
CA GLU A 144 -12.28 10.27 9.99
C GLU A 144 -11.52 9.69 11.18
N PRO A 145 -11.60 10.32 12.37
CA PRO A 145 -10.88 9.87 13.54
C PRO A 145 -11.41 8.50 13.98
N ASP A 146 -10.57 7.49 13.78
CA ASP A 146 -10.83 6.12 14.20
C ASP A 146 -10.08 5.82 15.51
N THR A 147 -10.80 5.29 16.50
CA THR A 147 -10.29 5.00 17.85
C THR A 147 -9.68 3.60 17.98
N ARG A 148 -9.73 2.79 16.91
CA ARG A 148 -9.20 1.43 16.92
C ARG A 148 -7.68 1.39 17.18
N PRO A 149 -7.18 0.33 17.85
CA PRO A 149 -5.75 0.15 18.04
C PRO A 149 -5.05 0.02 16.68
N PHE A 150 -3.81 0.50 16.55
CA PHE A 150 -2.99 0.43 15.32
C PHE A 150 -3.33 1.38 14.16
N THR A 151 -4.39 2.18 14.21
CA THR A 151 -4.69 3.17 13.16
C THR A 151 -3.52 4.13 12.92
N HIS A 152 -2.89 4.63 13.97
CA HIS A 152 -1.71 5.48 13.86
C HIS A 152 -0.52 4.78 13.16
N LEU A 153 -0.29 3.49 13.45
CA LEU A 153 0.78 2.71 12.82
C LEU A 153 0.51 2.52 11.32
N LEU A 154 -0.76 2.28 10.96
CA LEU A 154 -1.18 2.15 9.58
C LEU A 154 -0.98 3.48 8.81
N LEU A 155 -1.37 4.61 9.41
CA LEU A 155 -1.14 5.95 8.85
C LEU A 155 0.36 6.26 8.66
N THR A 156 1.24 5.81 9.56
CA THR A 156 2.68 5.95 9.33
C THR A 156 3.16 5.09 8.17
N SER A 157 2.62 3.87 8.05
CA SER A 157 2.98 2.93 6.98
C SER A 157 2.47 3.38 5.62
N PHE A 158 1.37 4.15 5.58
CA PHE A 158 0.85 4.78 4.38
C PHE A 158 1.82 5.77 3.73
N ASN A 159 2.53 6.56 4.55
CA ASN A 159 3.60 7.40 4.02
C ASN A 159 4.73 6.56 3.42
N ASP A 160 5.09 5.47 4.08
CA ASP A 160 6.11 4.53 3.61
C ASP A 160 5.70 3.87 2.28
N LEU A 161 4.41 3.51 2.11
CA LEU A 161 3.87 2.94 0.87
C LEU A 161 3.84 3.94 -0.28
N ASN A 162 3.43 5.19 -0.02
CA ASN A 162 3.49 6.24 -1.04
C ASN A 162 4.93 6.48 -1.48
N ARG A 163 5.88 6.48 -0.54
CA ARG A 163 7.30 6.58 -0.87
C ARG A 163 7.78 5.40 -1.70
N LEU A 164 7.38 4.17 -1.34
CA LEU A 164 7.72 2.96 -2.08
C LEU A 164 7.13 2.99 -3.50
N TYR A 165 5.92 3.54 -3.68
CA TYR A 165 5.28 3.70 -4.99
C TYR A 165 6.10 4.62 -5.91
N GLU A 166 6.52 5.79 -5.42
CA GLU A 166 7.40 6.70 -6.19
C GLU A 166 8.73 6.03 -6.57
N LEU A 167 9.35 5.30 -5.64
CA LEU A 167 10.58 4.54 -5.92
C LEU A 167 10.35 3.41 -6.93
N THR A 168 9.14 2.87 -7.01
CA THR A 168 8.77 1.83 -7.99
C THR A 168 8.64 2.43 -9.40
N LYS A 169 8.24 3.70 -9.55
CA LYS A 169 8.27 4.40 -10.86
C LYS A 169 9.70 4.56 -11.36
N GLU A 170 10.61 4.89 -10.45
CA GLU A 170 12.03 5.13 -10.73
C GLU A 170 12.88 3.85 -10.79
N ILE A 171 12.26 2.67 -10.78
CA ILE A 171 12.96 1.38 -10.71
C ILE A 171 13.86 1.11 -11.92
N ASN A 172 13.60 1.78 -13.05
CA ASN A 172 14.44 1.70 -14.25
C ASN A 172 15.86 2.20 -14.02
N SER A 173 16.08 2.98 -12.96
CA SER A 173 17.39 3.51 -12.58
C SER A 173 18.25 2.47 -11.82
N ILE A 174 17.66 1.34 -11.40
CA ILE A 174 18.36 0.21 -10.75
C ILE A 174 18.92 -0.75 -11.82
N PRO A 175 20.00 -1.53 -11.58
CA PRO A 175 20.44 -2.60 -12.50
C PRO A 175 19.33 -3.60 -12.84
N TYR A 176 19.29 -4.05 -14.11
CA TYR A 176 18.23 -4.90 -14.68
C TYR A 176 17.91 -6.14 -13.85
N PHE A 177 18.95 -6.82 -13.35
CA PHE A 177 18.82 -8.05 -12.56
C PHE A 177 17.91 -7.88 -11.32
N TYR A 178 17.85 -6.68 -10.72
CA TYR A 178 17.05 -6.43 -9.52
C TYR A 178 15.65 -5.91 -9.82
N ARG A 179 15.42 -5.35 -11.01
CA ARG A 179 14.19 -4.61 -11.31
C ARG A 179 12.95 -5.48 -11.19
N HIS A 180 13.02 -6.70 -11.73
CA HIS A 180 11.89 -7.60 -11.80
C HIS A 180 11.40 -7.99 -10.41
N ASP A 181 12.31 -8.46 -9.55
CA ASP A 181 11.95 -8.99 -8.23
C ASP A 181 11.52 -7.88 -7.28
N LEU A 182 12.21 -6.73 -7.29
CA LEU A 182 11.82 -5.57 -6.51
C LEU A 182 10.44 -5.05 -6.92
N ARG A 183 10.19 -4.89 -8.23
CA ARG A 183 8.88 -4.46 -8.74
C ARG A 183 7.78 -5.44 -8.33
N ARG A 184 8.06 -6.74 -8.46
CA ARG A 184 7.11 -7.79 -8.10
C ARG A 184 6.76 -7.75 -6.61
N ILE A 185 7.74 -7.59 -5.73
CA ILE A 185 7.51 -7.49 -4.28
C ILE A 185 6.71 -6.24 -3.91
N ALA A 186 7.03 -5.10 -4.51
CA ALA A 186 6.27 -3.87 -4.29
C ALA A 186 4.80 -4.04 -4.70
N ILE A 187 4.54 -4.62 -5.88
CA ILE A 187 3.17 -4.90 -6.35
C ILE A 187 2.46 -5.89 -5.42
N LEU A 188 3.14 -6.96 -4.99
CA LEU A 188 2.56 -7.95 -4.07
C LEU A 188 2.17 -7.31 -2.73
N LEU A 189 2.99 -6.41 -2.21
CA LEU A 189 2.70 -5.65 -1.00
C LEU A 189 1.48 -4.72 -1.21
N PHE A 190 1.42 -3.99 -2.33
CA PHE A 190 0.30 -3.10 -2.66
C PHE A 190 -1.03 -3.85 -2.89
N ARG A 191 -0.95 -5.15 -3.19
CA ARG A 191 -2.12 -6.03 -3.37
C ARG A 191 -2.61 -6.64 -2.06
N LEU A 192 -1.92 -6.48 -0.94
CA LEU A 192 -2.45 -6.88 0.36
C LEU A 192 -3.70 -6.04 0.67
N PRO A 193 -4.83 -6.65 1.11
CA PRO A 193 -6.10 -5.92 1.30
C PRO A 193 -5.98 -4.65 2.16
N ILE A 194 -5.19 -4.73 3.24
CA ILE A 194 -4.93 -3.62 4.17
C ILE A 194 -4.24 -2.40 3.51
N PHE A 195 -3.44 -2.64 2.48
CA PHE A 195 -2.71 -1.58 1.76
C PHE A 195 -3.38 -1.20 0.45
N ASN A 196 -4.18 -2.11 -0.11
CA ASN A 196 -4.78 -1.95 -1.42
C ASN A 196 -5.84 -0.84 -1.47
N SER A 197 -6.62 -0.66 -0.40
CA SER A 197 -7.54 0.48 -0.32
C SER A 197 -6.79 1.81 -0.30
N PHE A 198 -5.64 1.86 0.37
CA PHE A 198 -4.85 3.08 0.49
C PHE A 198 -4.07 3.43 -0.77
N ILE A 199 -3.34 2.47 -1.35
CA ILE A 199 -2.44 2.72 -2.49
C ILE A 199 -3.17 3.24 -3.73
N ARG A 200 -4.46 2.90 -3.88
CA ARG A 200 -5.33 3.36 -4.96
C ARG A 200 -5.69 4.83 -4.83
N ILE A 201 -5.61 5.42 -3.63
CA ILE A 201 -5.93 6.81 -3.42
C ILE A 201 -4.78 7.67 -3.97
N PRO A 202 -5.06 8.63 -4.87
CA PRO A 202 -4.04 9.47 -5.48
C PRO A 202 -3.24 10.26 -4.44
N LYS A 203 -1.94 10.46 -4.69
CA LYS A 203 -1.09 11.28 -3.82
C LYS A 203 -1.57 12.72 -3.74
N GLN A 204 -2.03 13.24 -4.87
CA GLN A 204 -2.52 14.60 -4.99
C GLN A 204 -3.74 14.87 -4.09
N PHE A 205 -4.61 13.87 -3.90
CA PHE A 205 -5.72 13.97 -2.95
C PHE A 205 -5.23 14.25 -1.52
N TRP A 206 -4.12 13.64 -1.11
CA TRP A 206 -3.55 13.86 0.22
C TRP A 206 -2.84 15.22 0.36
N GLU A 207 -2.33 15.77 -0.75
CA GLU A 207 -1.60 17.05 -0.76
C GLU A 207 -2.53 18.25 -0.90
N GLN A 208 -3.70 18.06 -1.53
CA GLN A 208 -4.73 19.07 -1.67
C GLN A 208 -5.53 19.16 -0.36
N ASN A 209 -5.32 20.26 0.40
CA ASN A 209 -6.09 20.55 1.63
C ASN A 209 -7.53 21.01 1.34
N GLN A 210 -8.15 20.53 0.26
CA GLN A 210 -9.43 21.03 -0.23
C GLN A 210 -10.57 20.03 0.06
N HIS A 211 -11.46 20.51 0.93
CA HIS A 211 -12.91 20.24 1.07
C HIS A 211 -13.39 18.98 1.81
N ASP A 212 -14.63 19.11 2.31
CA ASP A 212 -15.35 18.42 3.39
C ASP A 212 -15.49 16.88 3.27
N ILE A 213 -14.78 16.27 2.33
CA ILE A 213 -14.87 14.84 2.01
C ILE A 213 -13.82 14.10 2.82
N LYS A 214 -14.28 13.34 3.82
CA LYS A 214 -13.43 12.48 4.64
C LYS A 214 -13.58 11.03 4.23
N LEU A 215 -12.46 10.35 4.07
CA LEU A 215 -12.44 8.90 3.91
C LEU A 215 -12.65 8.23 5.26
N GLN A 216 -13.42 7.15 5.24
CA GLN A 216 -13.71 6.36 6.43
C GLN A 216 -13.03 5.01 6.31
N PHE A 217 -12.62 4.46 7.45
CA PHE A 217 -12.31 3.05 7.49
C PHE A 217 -13.61 2.24 7.53
N GLY A 218 -13.59 1.04 6.95
CA GLY A 218 -14.68 0.10 7.06
C GLY A 218 -14.97 -0.27 8.52
N SER A 219 -16.23 -0.64 8.78
CA SER A 219 -16.70 -0.93 10.14
C SER A 219 -16.02 -2.15 10.77
N THR A 220 -15.60 -3.12 9.96
CA THR A 220 -15.00 -4.39 10.40
C THR A 220 -13.54 -4.56 9.99
N ASP A 221 -13.04 -3.73 9.08
CA ASP A 221 -11.68 -3.82 8.55
C ASP A 221 -10.97 -2.45 8.54
N TYR A 222 -9.65 -2.48 8.37
CA TYR A 222 -8.84 -1.27 8.22
C TYR A 222 -8.75 -0.81 6.74
N CYS A 223 -9.69 -1.26 5.91
CA CYS A 223 -9.79 -0.83 4.53
C CYS A 223 -10.44 0.55 4.47
N LEU A 224 -9.91 1.44 3.64
CA LEU A 224 -10.54 2.73 3.36
C LEU A 224 -11.71 2.55 2.39
N SER A 225 -12.73 3.40 2.55
CA SER A 225 -13.86 3.52 1.63
C SER A 225 -13.40 3.77 0.19
N SER A 226 -14.26 3.42 -0.78
CA SER A 226 -13.96 3.67 -2.20
C SER A 226 -13.71 5.16 -2.46
N PHE A 227 -12.84 5.45 -3.43
CA PHE A 227 -12.50 6.81 -3.79
C PHE A 227 -13.71 7.53 -4.44
N PRO A 228 -14.12 8.70 -3.94
CA PRO A 228 -15.27 9.44 -4.47
C PRO A 228 -15.11 9.79 -5.94
N ALA A 229 -16.14 9.52 -6.74
CA ALA A 229 -16.09 9.74 -8.19
C ALA A 229 -16.00 11.22 -8.57
N ASP A 230 -16.56 12.12 -7.76
CA ASP A 230 -16.56 13.57 -8.03
C ASP A 230 -15.13 14.14 -8.04
N LEU A 231 -14.23 13.57 -7.23
CA LEU A 231 -12.84 14.00 -7.16
C LEU A 231 -12.04 13.61 -8.41
N LEU A 232 -12.47 12.56 -9.13
CA LEU A 232 -11.85 12.11 -10.38
C LEU A 232 -12.09 13.07 -11.56
N GLN A 233 -12.94 14.10 -11.41
CA GLN A 233 -13.12 15.12 -12.44
C GLN A 233 -11.86 15.99 -12.64
N HIS A 234 -11.00 16.09 -11.62
CA HIS A 234 -9.73 16.81 -11.73
C HIS A 234 -8.72 15.99 -12.55
N SER A 235 -8.24 16.56 -13.65
CA SER A 235 -7.37 15.87 -14.61
C SER A 235 -6.09 15.29 -13.98
N GLU A 236 -5.50 16.01 -13.02
CA GLU A 236 -4.31 15.55 -12.32
C GLU A 236 -4.62 14.32 -11.45
N ILE A 237 -5.72 14.36 -10.68
CA ILE A 237 -6.14 13.27 -9.78
C ILE A 237 -6.48 12.03 -10.59
N MET A 238 -7.19 12.21 -11.71
CA MET A 238 -7.54 11.13 -12.63
C MET A 238 -6.30 10.43 -13.20
N ALA A 239 -5.28 11.20 -13.59
CA ALA A 239 -4.05 10.65 -14.14
C ALA A 239 -3.31 9.78 -13.11
N ASP A 240 -3.11 10.28 -11.89
CA ASP A 240 -2.44 9.51 -10.82
C ASP A 240 -3.30 8.30 -10.38
N TYR A 241 -4.62 8.44 -10.33
CA TYR A 241 -5.54 7.32 -10.03
C TYR A 241 -5.42 6.20 -11.07
N THR A 242 -5.44 6.55 -12.35
CA THR A 242 -5.34 5.59 -13.46
C THR A 242 -3.97 4.91 -13.46
N GLU A 243 -2.90 5.65 -13.21
CA GLU A 243 -1.55 5.09 -13.11
C GLU A 243 -1.44 4.09 -11.95
N ARG A 244 -1.98 4.42 -10.76
CA ARG A 244 -2.02 3.54 -9.59
C ARG A 244 -2.77 2.24 -9.86
N ILE A 245 -3.95 2.32 -10.47
CA ILE A 245 -4.73 1.14 -10.85
C ILE A 245 -3.99 0.32 -11.89
N SER A 246 -3.35 0.95 -12.88
CA SER A 246 -2.59 0.22 -13.91
C SER A 246 -1.40 -0.56 -13.33
N LEU A 247 -0.79 -0.05 -12.27
CA LEU A 247 0.35 -0.69 -11.60
C LEU A 247 -0.08 -1.83 -10.69
N VAL A 248 -1.13 -1.62 -9.88
CA VAL A 248 -1.56 -2.57 -8.84
C VAL A 248 -2.55 -3.61 -9.39
N GLY A 249 -3.37 -3.21 -10.36
CA GLY A 249 -4.51 -3.97 -10.87
C GLY A 249 -5.66 -4.03 -9.87
N TRP A 250 -6.56 -4.99 -10.06
CA TRP A 250 -7.67 -5.28 -9.14
C TRP A 250 -7.49 -6.66 -8.46
N LEU A 251 -8.05 -6.78 -7.26
CA LEU A 251 -8.04 -7.99 -6.42
C LEU A 251 -9.27 -8.87 -6.65
N SER A 252 -10.42 -8.27 -6.97
CA SER A 252 -11.69 -8.97 -7.13
C SER A 252 -12.54 -8.38 -8.25
N ARG A 253 -13.54 -9.14 -8.71
CA ARG A 253 -14.53 -8.65 -9.66
C ARG A 253 -15.32 -7.47 -9.12
N THR A 254 -15.68 -7.51 -7.83
CA THR A 254 -16.38 -6.41 -7.15
C THR A 254 -15.55 -5.12 -7.19
N GLN A 255 -14.26 -5.22 -6.86
CA GLN A 255 -13.37 -4.08 -6.92
C GLN A 255 -13.24 -3.50 -8.34
N PHE A 256 -13.18 -4.36 -9.35
CA PHE A 256 -13.19 -3.91 -10.74
C PHE A 256 -14.48 -3.14 -11.07
N GLN A 257 -15.64 -3.63 -10.63
CA GLN A 257 -16.93 -2.95 -10.84
C GLN A 257 -16.98 -1.60 -10.14
N GLU A 258 -16.51 -1.50 -8.90
CA GLU A 258 -16.41 -0.23 -8.16
C GLU A 258 -15.57 0.79 -8.92
N ILE A 259 -14.36 0.41 -9.32
CA ILE A 259 -13.44 1.26 -10.10
C ILE A 259 -14.11 1.73 -11.40
N TRP A 260 -14.76 0.79 -12.11
CA TRP A 260 -15.41 1.07 -13.38
C TRP A 260 -16.59 2.04 -13.23
N VAL A 261 -17.42 1.85 -12.20
CA VAL A 261 -18.53 2.77 -11.88
C VAL A 261 -18.00 4.15 -11.53
N SER A 262 -16.93 4.26 -10.74
CA SER A 262 -16.31 5.56 -10.43
C SER A 262 -15.79 6.28 -11.68
N PHE A 263 -15.15 5.56 -12.61
CA PHE A 263 -14.71 6.13 -13.89
C PHE A 263 -15.90 6.61 -14.73
N LEU A 264 -16.95 5.79 -14.89
CA LEU A 264 -18.14 6.19 -15.63
C LEU A 264 -18.83 7.42 -15.01
N ALA A 265 -18.96 7.45 -13.69
CA ALA A 265 -19.55 8.58 -12.97
C ALA A 265 -18.74 9.87 -13.18
N SER A 266 -17.40 9.79 -13.16
CA SER A 266 -16.54 10.96 -13.40
C SER A 266 -16.62 11.53 -14.82
N MET A 267 -17.01 10.71 -15.80
CA MET A 267 -17.16 11.13 -17.20
C MET A 267 -18.54 11.72 -17.50
N ASN A 268 -19.51 11.64 -16.57
CA ASN A 268 -20.83 12.21 -16.76
C ASN A 268 -20.85 13.69 -16.35
N PRO A 269 -20.91 14.64 -17.29
CA PRO A 269 -20.89 16.07 -16.99
C PRO A 269 -22.20 16.59 -16.36
N THR A 270 -23.22 15.75 -16.21
CA THR A 270 -24.56 16.15 -15.77
C THR A 270 -24.64 16.60 -14.30
N ASN A 271 -23.62 16.35 -13.48
CA ASN A 271 -23.63 16.81 -12.09
C ASN A 271 -23.27 18.29 -11.93
N GLN A 272 -22.55 18.92 -12.88
CA GLN A 272 -22.21 20.34 -12.80
C GLN A 272 -23.35 21.25 -13.30
N ASN A 273 -24.13 20.80 -14.30
CA ASN A 273 -25.18 21.64 -14.87
C ASN A 273 -26.42 21.76 -13.96
N ASN A 274 -26.65 20.81 -13.06
CA ASN A 274 -27.84 20.85 -12.19
C ASN A 274 -27.68 21.83 -11.03
N ASP A 275 -26.47 22.00 -10.49
CA ASP A 275 -26.23 22.98 -9.41
C ASP A 275 -26.35 24.42 -9.94
N ASP A 276 -25.89 24.68 -11.17
CA ASP A 276 -26.05 25.99 -11.82
C ASP A 276 -27.51 26.27 -12.22
N HIS A 277 -28.25 25.24 -12.65
CA HIS A 277 -29.68 25.38 -12.96
C HIS A 277 -30.56 25.51 -11.70
N GLU A 278 -30.25 24.82 -10.60
CA GLU A 278 -30.96 24.97 -9.33
C GLU A 278 -30.66 26.30 -8.63
N GLN A 279 -29.42 26.81 -8.72
CA GLN A 279 -29.10 28.15 -8.21
C GLN A 279 -29.74 29.26 -9.05
N MET A 280 -29.79 29.11 -10.38
CA MET A 280 -30.44 30.08 -11.26
C MET A 280 -31.97 30.09 -11.08
N THR A 281 -32.61 28.93 -10.93
CA THR A 281 -34.06 28.83 -10.66
C THR A 281 -34.45 29.32 -9.25
N ASN A 282 -33.60 29.08 -8.25
CA ASN A 282 -33.81 29.64 -6.90
C ASN A 282 -33.59 31.16 -6.82
N ASN A 283 -32.76 31.73 -7.70
CA ASN A 283 -32.59 33.18 -7.78
C ASN A 283 -33.74 33.85 -8.55
N LEU A 284 -34.21 33.24 -9.65
CA LEU A 284 -35.37 33.71 -10.41
C LEU A 284 -36.65 33.70 -9.55
N THR A 285 -36.88 32.64 -8.77
CA THR A 285 -38.04 32.57 -7.86
C THR A 285 -37.95 33.57 -6.71
N LYS A 286 -36.75 33.92 -6.23
CA LYS A 286 -36.58 34.98 -5.22
C LYS A 286 -36.84 36.37 -5.79
N GLU A 287 -36.45 36.64 -7.04
CA GLU A 287 -36.74 37.91 -7.71
C GLU A 287 -38.24 38.09 -7.98
N GLU A 288 -38.94 37.03 -8.42
CA GLU A 288 -40.41 37.05 -8.60
C GLU A 288 -41.17 37.26 -7.27
N ILE A 289 -40.69 36.70 -6.16
CA ILE A 289 -41.28 36.91 -4.82
C ILE A 289 -41.00 38.33 -4.31
N LEU A 290 -39.87 38.94 -4.67
CA LEU A 290 -39.56 40.33 -4.31
C LEU A 290 -40.38 41.34 -5.12
N GLU A 291 -40.63 41.08 -6.40
CA GLU A 291 -41.46 41.95 -7.26
C GLU A 291 -42.94 41.93 -6.85
N THR A 292 -43.48 40.76 -6.49
CA THR A 292 -44.89 40.64 -6.03
C THR A 292 -45.15 41.34 -4.69
N ASN A 293 -44.16 41.39 -3.80
CA ASN A 293 -44.27 42.08 -2.51
C ASN A 293 -44.04 43.60 -2.60
N ALA A 294 -43.48 44.12 -3.68
CA ALA A 294 -43.31 45.56 -3.91
C ALA A 294 -44.56 46.22 -4.52
N THR A 295 -45.53 45.43 -4.98
CA THR A 295 -46.78 45.88 -5.62
C THR A 295 -48.03 45.80 -4.74
N GLN A 296 -47.89 45.49 -3.44
CA GLN A 296 -48.95 45.62 -2.41
C GLN A 296 -48.65 46.79 -1.49
#